data_AF-X1SFD3-F1
#
_entry.id   AF-X1SFD3-F1
#
_cell.length_a   1.000
_cell.length_b   1.000
_cell.length_c   1.000
_cell.angle_alpha   90.00
_cell.angle_beta   90.00
_cell.angle_gamma   90.00
#
_symmetry.space_group_name_H-M   'P 1'
#
loop_
_entity.id
_entity.type
_entity.pdbx_description
1 polymer ?
#
loop_
_entity_poly.entity_id
_entity_poly.type
_entity_poly.pdbx_seq_one_letter_code
_entity_poly.pdbx_strand_id
1 'polypeptide(L)' 'DAVALYERLLRCSNHVGLFSEMVDPASGEALGNFPQALTHLAVMTAGLELTQAVQDKESRLV' A
#
# COMPACT_ATOMS: atom_id res chain seq x y z
N ASP A 1 9.06 9.94 1.48
CA ASP A 1 7.87 10.68 1.01
C ASP A 1 6.68 9.70 0.94
N ALA A 2 5.51 10.16 0.50
CA ALA A 2 4.31 9.32 0.41
C ALA A 2 4.45 8.18 -0.63
N VAL A 3 5.19 8.40 -1.72
CA VAL A 3 5.44 7.40 -2.76
C VAL A 3 6.33 6.28 -2.23
N ALA A 4 7.46 6.63 -1.62
CA ALA A 4 8.36 5.67 -1.00
C ALA A 4 7.69 4.85 0.12
N LEU A 5 6.74 5.44 0.85
CA LEU A 5 5.96 4.73 1.86
C LEU A 5 4.99 3.73 1.22
N TYR A 6 4.31 4.13 0.14
CA TYR A 6 3.42 3.23 -0.61
C TYR A 6 4.19 2.08 -1.25
N GLU A 7 5.36 2.34 -1.85
CA GLU A 7 6.24 1.30 -2.38
C GLU A 7 6.71 0.32 -1.30
N ARG A 8 6.97 0.80 -0.08
CA ARG A 8 7.27 -0.07 1.08
C ARG A 8 6.09 -0.94 1.45
N LEU A 9 4.88 -0.37 1.48
CA LEU A 9 3.64 -1.09 1.76
C LEU A 9 3.41 -2.23 0.76
N LEU A 10 3.62 -1.99 -0.55
CA LEU A 10 3.43 -3.02 -1.59
C LEU A 10 4.32 -4.25 -1.38
N ARG A 11 5.49 -4.09 -0.76
CA ARG A 11 6.40 -5.20 -0.43
C ARG A 11 5.91 -6.10 0.70
N CYS A 12 4.86 -5.70 1.43
CA CYS A 12 4.21 -6.55 2.42
C CYS A 12 3.26 -7.59 1.80
N SER A 13 3.00 -7.53 0.48
CA SER A 13 2.27 -8.58 -0.21
C SER A 13 3.12 -9.82 -0.42
N ASN A 14 2.48 -10.99 -0.54
CA ASN A 14 3.17 -12.20 -0.95
C ASN A 14 3.46 -12.20 -2.47
N HIS A 15 4.09 -13.27 -2.95
CA HIS A 15 4.47 -13.45 -4.36
C HIS A 15 3.31 -13.42 -5.38
N VAL A 16 2.05 -13.56 -4.95
CA VAL A 16 0.86 -13.43 -5.81
C VAL A 16 0.07 -12.14 -5.54
N GLY A 17 0.62 -11.21 -4.76
CA GLY A 17 0.02 -9.90 -4.51
C GLY A 17 -1.04 -9.89 -3.40
N LEU A 18 -1.11 -10.93 -2.55
CA LEU A 18 -2.06 -11.00 -1.45
C LEU A 18 -1.50 -10.39 -0.16
N PHE A 19 -2.34 -9.62 0.54
CA PHE A 19 -2.05 -9.01 1.84
C PHE A 19 -2.76 -9.73 3.00
N SER A 20 -2.08 -9.79 4.14
CA SER A 20 -2.67 -10.12 5.45
C SER A 20 -3.31 -8.89 6.10
N GLU A 21 -4.03 -9.11 7.19
CA GLU A 21 -4.58 -8.04 8.02
C GLU A 21 -3.48 -7.13 8.59
N MET A 22 -2.40 -7.73 9.07
CA MET A 22 -1.25 -7.04 9.64
C MET A 22 0.05 -7.70 9.19
N VAL A 23 1.16 -6.99 9.38
CA VAL A 23 2.50 -7.54 9.23
C VAL A 23 3.30 -7.19 10.48
N ASP A 24 4.06 -8.15 11.00
CA ASP A 24 5.01 -7.87 12.07
C ASP A 24 6.14 -6.96 11.53
N PRO A 25 6.38 -5.79 12.14
CA PRO A 25 7.34 -4.83 11.59
C PRO A 25 8.81 -5.25 11.73
N ALA A 26 9.13 -6.21 12.61
CA ALA A 26 10.50 -6.66 12.84
C ALA A 26 10.89 -7.82 11.93
N SER A 27 9.98 -8.78 11.76
CA SER A 27 10.19 -10.03 11.01
C SER A 27 9.60 -10.01 9.60
N GLY A 28 8.58 -9.18 9.36
CA GLY A 28 7.80 -9.18 8.11
C GLY A 28 6.77 -10.31 8.04
N GLU A 29 6.53 -11.03 9.14
CA GLU A 29 5.55 -12.11 9.17
C GLU A 29 4.12 -11.59 8.98
N ALA A 30 3.33 -12.30 8.17
CA ALA A 30 1.92 -12.04 7.98
C ALA A 30 1.14 -12.41 9.26
N LEU A 31 0.43 -11.44 9.84
CA LEU A 31 -0.36 -11.60 11.06
C LEU A 31 -1.86 -11.43 10.78
N GLY A 32 -2.67 -12.18 11.52
CA GLY A 32 -4.13 -12.12 11.44
C GLY A 32 -4.71 -12.84 10.22
N ASN A 33 -5.86 -12.35 9.74
CA ASN A 33 -6.56 -13.00 8.63
C ASN A 33 -5.75 -12.89 7.33
N PHE A 34 -5.77 -13.97 6.55
CA PHE A 34 -5.11 -14.03 5.25
C PHE A 34 -5.92 -14.89 4.25
N PRO A 35 -6.20 -14.40 3.03
CA PRO A 35 -6.03 -13.01 2.59
C PRO A 35 -7.08 -12.07 3.24
N GLN A 36 -6.73 -10.83 3.52
CA GLN A 36 -7.65 -9.88 4.16
C GLN A 36 -8.20 -8.84 3.18
N ALA A 37 -9.50 -8.90 2.87
CA ALA A 37 -10.16 -8.03 1.89
C ALA A 37 -10.07 -6.54 2.24
N LEU A 38 -10.22 -6.18 3.52
CA LEU A 38 -10.15 -4.78 3.95
C LEU A 38 -8.76 -4.18 3.73
N THR A 39 -7.68 -4.94 3.95
CA THR A 39 -6.32 -4.47 3.66
C THR A 39 -6.15 -4.21 2.17
N HIS A 40 -6.62 -5.11 1.31
CA HIS A 40 -6.54 -4.92 -0.14
C HIS A 40 -7.28 -3.66 -0.59
N LEU A 41 -8.50 -3.44 -0.06
CA LEU A 41 -9.27 -2.23 -0.34
C LEU A 41 -8.49 -0.98 0.09
N ALA A 42 -7.93 -0.98 1.29
CA ALA A 42 -7.13 0.14 1.79
C ALA A 42 -5.89 0.43 0.92
N VAL A 43 -5.16 -0.61 0.48
CA VAL A 43 -4.01 -0.46 -0.43
C VAL A 43 -4.45 0.15 -1.77
N MET A 44 -5.53 -0.37 -2.37
CA MET A 44 -6.05 0.16 -3.63
C MET A 44 -6.48 1.62 -3.52
N THR A 45 -7.25 1.97 -2.48
CA THR A 45 -7.68 3.35 -2.22
C THR A 45 -6.48 4.26 -2.03
N ALA A 46 -5.48 3.86 -1.23
CA ALA A 46 -4.27 4.66 -1.03
C ALA A 46 -3.51 4.91 -2.34
N GLY A 47 -3.45 3.91 -3.24
CA GLY A 47 -2.82 4.07 -4.55
C GLY A 47 -3.54 5.07 -5.45
N LEU A 48 -4.88 5.07 -5.44
CA LEU A 48 -5.69 6.04 -6.20
C LEU A 48 -5.48 7.47 -5.68
N GLU A 49 -5.55 7.67 -4.36
CA GLU A 49 -5.35 8.97 -3.73
C GLU A 49 -3.92 9.50 -3.97
N LEU A 50 -2.92 8.63 -3.87
CA LEU A 50 -1.53 9.00 -4.15
C LEU A 50 -1.35 9.42 -5.62
N THR A 51 -1.99 8.70 -6.55
CA THR A 51 -1.94 9.04 -7.99
C THR A 51 -2.52 10.43 -8.23
N GLN A 52 -3.69 10.74 -7.68
CA GLN A 52 -4.30 12.06 -7.79
C GLN A 52 -3.40 13.15 -7.19
N ALA A 53 -2.83 12.91 -6.01
CA ALA A 53 -1.95 13.88 -5.35
C ALA A 53 -0.68 14.18 -6.15
N VAL A 54 -0.11 13.20 -6.85
CA VAL A 54 1.04 13.40 -7.74
C VAL A 54 0.64 14.24 -8.95
N GLN A 55 -0.48 13.93 -9.60
CA GLN A 55 -0.98 14.68 -10.77
C GLN A 55 -1.31 16.15 -10.44
N ASP A 56 -1.92 16.39 -9.28
CA ASP A 56 -2.23 17.74 -8.81
C ASP A 56 -0.95 18.56 -8.58
N LYS A 57 0.09 17.90 -8.06
CA LYS A 57 1.39 18.56 -7.82
C LYS A 57 2.07 18.91 -9.13
N GLU A 58 2.03 18.04 -10.12
CA GLU A 58 2.57 18.30 -11.47
C GLU A 58 1.82 19.43 -12.16
N SER A 59 0.49 19.43 -12.08
CA SER A 59 -0.37 20.46 -12.70
C SER A 59 -0.16 21.86 -12.12
N ARG A 60 0.32 21.96 -10.87
CA ARG A 60 0.66 23.25 -10.22
C ARG A 60 2.05 23.76 -10.56
N LEU A 61 2.90 22.94 -11.18
CA LEU A 61 4.27 23.30 -11.57
C LEU A 61 4.36 23.77 -13.03
N VAL A 62 3.28 23.62 -13.80
CA VAL A 62 3.12 24.09 -15.20
C VAL A 62 2.30 25.37 -15.23
#